data_AF-A0AA38FW59-F1
#
_entry.id   AF-A0AA38FW59-F1
#
_cell.length_a   1.000
_cell.length_b   1.000
_cell.length_c   1.000
_cell.angle_alpha   90.00
_cell.angle_beta   90.00
_cell.angle_gamma   90.00
#
_symmetry.space_group_name_H-M   'P 1'
#
loop_
_entity.id
_entity.type
_entity.pdbx_description
1 polymer ?
#
loop_
_entity_poly.entity_id
_entity_poly.type
_entity_poly.pdbx_seq_one_letter_code
_entity_poly.pdbx_strand_id
1 'polypeptide(L)'
;KIMAEADKKSVELNKHEDEDEVQFIMASVLEGDKDEDDHDDNTKLKTMSLQQERKMLPIDALREELIQVINDHQIVVIVGEIGSGKTTQIPQYLYEAGYTKLGKIGCTQPHGVATMSVASRVAQEMGVKLGHDVGYSVEFEDCTYHKTVLTYMIDAVNAHAVYVT
;
A
#
# COMPACT_ATOMS: atom_id res chain seq x y z
N LYS A 1 -32.49 -53.83 -13.49
CA LYS A 1 -33.32 -52.77 -12.88
C LYS A 1 -32.45 -52.12 -11.81
N ILE A 2 -31.86 -50.94 -11.97
CA ILE A 2 -32.17 -49.79 -12.83
C ILE A 2 -30.81 -49.17 -13.20
N MET A 3 -30.57 -49.06 -14.51
CA MET A 3 -29.43 -48.36 -15.11
C MET A 3 -29.78 -46.87 -15.23
N ALA A 4 -28.72 -46.06 -15.32
CA ALA A 4 -28.61 -44.76 -15.99
C ALA A 4 -29.84 -44.27 -16.78
N GLU A 5 -30.33 -43.07 -16.43
CA GLU A 5 -30.75 -41.98 -17.33
C GLU A 5 -31.56 -40.95 -16.52
N ALA A 6 -31.02 -39.74 -16.37
CA ALA A 6 -31.77 -38.47 -16.32
C ALA A 6 -30.81 -37.29 -16.13
N ASP A 7 -29.93 -37.13 -17.12
CA ASP A 7 -29.37 -35.83 -17.45
C ASP A 7 -30.49 -34.96 -18.06
N LYS A 8 -30.42 -33.63 -17.90
CA LYS A 8 -31.36 -32.58 -18.39
C LYS A 8 -32.69 -32.34 -17.66
N LYS A 9 -32.68 -31.60 -16.54
CA LYS A 9 -33.63 -30.48 -16.30
C LYS A 9 -33.33 -29.70 -15.01
N SER A 10 -32.53 -28.65 -15.10
CA SER A 10 -32.60 -27.50 -14.17
C SER A 10 -31.77 -26.36 -14.73
N VAL A 11 -32.26 -25.83 -15.85
CA VAL A 11 -31.94 -24.50 -16.35
C VAL A 11 -33.01 -23.56 -15.79
N GLU A 12 -32.55 -22.43 -15.28
CA GLU A 12 -33.28 -21.19 -14.95
C GLU A 12 -34.31 -21.20 -13.80
N LEU A 13 -33.96 -20.50 -12.72
CA LEU A 13 -34.62 -19.23 -12.37
C LEU A 13 -33.68 -18.40 -11.47
N ASN A 14 -33.70 -17.10 -11.73
CA ASN A 14 -32.67 -16.11 -11.48
C ASN A 14 -33.22 -15.03 -10.52
N LYS A 15 -32.30 -14.27 -9.91
CA LYS A 15 -32.46 -13.03 -9.11
C LYS A 15 -32.88 -13.26 -7.65
N HIS A 16 -32.32 -12.59 -6.65
CA HIS A 16 -31.62 -11.30 -6.60
C HIS A 16 -30.90 -11.27 -5.23
N GLU A 17 -29.63 -10.89 -5.16
CA GLU A 17 -29.03 -10.22 -3.98
C GLU A 17 -27.64 -9.69 -4.38
N ASP A 18 -27.33 -8.51 -3.87
CA ASP A 18 -26.40 -7.52 -4.41
C ASP A 18 -24.91 -7.90 -4.31
N GLU A 19 -24.17 -7.81 -5.42
CA GLU A 19 -22.69 -7.79 -5.45
C GLU A 19 -22.21 -6.47 -6.10
N ASP A 20 -22.21 -5.40 -5.32
CA ASP A 20 -21.53 -4.14 -5.63
C ASP A 20 -20.19 -4.08 -4.88
N GLU A 21 -19.14 -4.74 -5.40
CA GLU A 21 -17.70 -4.58 -5.09
C GLU A 21 -17.00 -5.79 -5.74
N VAL A 22 -16.14 -5.73 -6.76
CA VAL A 22 -14.91 -4.95 -6.93
C VAL A 22 -14.58 -4.98 -8.44
N GLN A 23 -14.97 -3.94 -9.19
CA GLN A 23 -14.57 -3.78 -10.59
C GLN A 23 -13.30 -2.92 -10.67
N PHE A 24 -12.23 -3.42 -10.06
CA PHE A 24 -10.92 -2.77 -9.99
C PHE A 24 -10.05 -3.22 -11.18
N ILE A 25 -10.14 -2.46 -12.29
CA ILE A 25 -9.06 -2.15 -13.23
C ILE A 25 -8.05 -3.30 -13.48
N MET A 26 -8.43 -4.30 -14.28
CA MET A 26 -7.50 -5.30 -14.81
C MET A 26 -7.66 -5.51 -16.32
N ALA A 27 -8.00 -4.45 -17.05
CA ALA A 27 -8.20 -4.47 -18.51
C ALA A 27 -7.16 -3.67 -19.31
N SER A 28 -6.17 -3.04 -18.67
CA SER A 28 -5.29 -2.08 -19.37
C SER A 28 -3.90 -2.59 -19.74
N VAL A 29 -3.61 -3.88 -19.64
CA VAL A 29 -2.26 -4.39 -20.00
C VAL A 29 -2.35 -5.63 -20.86
N LEU A 30 -2.92 -5.52 -22.07
CA LEU A 30 -2.53 -6.35 -23.21
C LEU A 30 -2.79 -5.60 -24.54
N GLU A 31 -1.73 -5.53 -25.35
CA GLU A 31 -1.65 -5.20 -26.80
C GLU A 31 -1.54 -3.74 -27.28
N GLY A 32 -0.33 -3.40 -27.78
CA GLY A 32 -0.18 -2.91 -29.16
C GLY A 32 0.23 -1.45 -29.38
N ASP A 33 1.44 -1.23 -29.93
CA ASP A 33 1.94 0.03 -30.52
C ASP A 33 1.00 0.63 -31.59
N LYS A 34 0.81 1.95 -31.54
CA LYS A 34 0.83 2.91 -32.67
C LYS A 34 0.63 4.35 -32.17
N ASP A 35 1.56 5.22 -32.56
CA ASP A 35 1.47 6.67 -32.44
C ASP A 35 0.48 7.29 -33.45
N GLU A 36 0.00 8.49 -33.11
CA GLU A 36 -0.62 9.59 -33.89
C GLU A 36 -2.13 9.90 -33.74
N ASP A 37 -2.33 11.22 -33.55
CA ASP A 37 -3.48 12.13 -33.76
C ASP A 37 -4.59 12.35 -32.70
N ASP A 38 -4.39 13.46 -31.98
CA ASP A 38 -5.17 14.71 -32.00
C ASP A 38 -6.63 14.80 -31.52
N HIS A 39 -6.81 15.77 -30.62
CA HIS A 39 -7.99 16.52 -30.20
C HIS A 39 -9.26 15.81 -29.67
N ASP A 40 -9.37 15.75 -28.33
CA ASP A 40 -10.61 16.20 -27.65
C ASP A 40 -10.27 16.81 -26.28
N ASP A 41 -10.73 18.03 -26.09
CA ASP A 41 -10.42 18.94 -24.99
C ASP A 41 -11.42 18.68 -23.84
N ASN A 42 -10.94 18.77 -22.59
CA ASN A 42 -11.74 18.94 -21.36
C ASN A 42 -12.19 17.72 -20.50
N THR A 43 -11.48 16.58 -20.47
CA THR A 43 -11.64 15.62 -19.35
C THR A 43 -10.44 14.70 -19.07
N LYS A 44 -9.20 15.16 -19.24
CA LYS A 44 -8.03 14.49 -18.64
C LYS A 44 -7.69 15.22 -17.35
N LEU A 45 -8.33 14.82 -16.25
CA LEU A 45 -7.72 14.97 -14.93
C LEU A 45 -6.29 14.47 -15.08
N LYS A 46 -5.34 15.38 -14.99
CA LYS A 46 -3.93 15.13 -15.23
C LYS A 46 -3.50 14.11 -14.17
N THR A 47 -3.50 12.82 -14.52
CA THR A 47 -3.04 11.75 -13.63
C THR A 47 -1.59 12.05 -13.32
N MET A 48 -1.35 12.71 -12.18
CA MET A 48 -0.02 13.01 -11.71
C MET A 48 0.66 11.68 -11.38
N SER A 49 1.97 11.59 -11.61
CA SER A 49 2.69 10.39 -11.19
C SER A 49 2.69 10.31 -9.66
N LEU A 50 2.71 9.09 -9.10
CA LEU A 50 2.81 8.89 -7.65
C LEU A 50 3.99 9.67 -7.03
N GLN A 51 5.08 9.83 -7.78
CA GLN A 51 6.23 10.62 -7.35
C GLN A 51 5.94 12.13 -7.27
N GLN A 52 5.12 12.67 -8.17
CA GLN A 52 4.67 14.06 -8.11
C GLN A 52 3.73 14.27 -6.92
N GLU A 53 2.80 13.34 -6.68
CA GLU A 53 1.92 13.40 -5.50
C GLU A 53 2.72 13.43 -4.20
N ARG A 54 3.77 12.60 -4.07
CA ARG A 54 4.65 12.57 -2.89
C ARG A 54 5.30 13.93 -2.61
N LYS A 55 5.80 14.60 -3.63
CA LYS A 55 6.45 15.92 -3.52
C LYS A 55 5.50 17.06 -3.16
N MET A 56 4.20 16.86 -3.37
CA MET A 56 3.18 17.86 -3.02
C MET A 56 2.71 17.72 -1.57
N LEU A 57 3.09 16.65 -0.87
CA LEU A 57 2.67 16.45 0.52
C LEU A 57 3.37 17.46 1.44
N PRO A 58 2.66 18.04 2.43
CA PRO A 58 3.24 19.03 3.35
C PRO A 58 4.50 18.55 4.07
N ILE A 59 4.60 17.23 4.32
CA ILE A 59 5.73 16.64 5.01
C ILE A 59 7.03 16.61 4.18
N ASP A 60 6.94 16.71 2.86
CA ASP A 60 8.12 16.67 1.99
C ASP A 60 9.01 17.89 2.19
N ALA A 61 8.42 19.06 2.42
CA ALA A 61 9.14 20.29 2.74
C ALA A 61 9.94 20.22 4.05
N LEU A 62 9.53 19.34 4.98
CA LEU A 62 10.15 19.16 6.30
C LEU A 62 11.08 17.95 6.35
N ARG A 63 11.34 17.29 5.21
CA ARG A 63 12.07 16.02 5.15
C ARG A 63 13.46 16.09 5.80
N GLU A 64 14.26 17.10 5.46
CA GLU A 64 15.64 17.22 5.97
C GLU A 64 15.66 17.51 7.48
N GLU A 65 14.82 18.45 7.92
CA GLU A 65 14.65 18.80 9.32
C GLU A 65 14.19 17.59 10.14
N LEU A 66 13.23 16.81 9.61
CA LEU A 66 12.74 15.61 10.26
C LEU A 66 13.86 14.59 10.49
N ILE A 67 14.67 14.29 9.47
CA ILE A 67 15.79 13.34 9.60
C ILE A 67 16.81 13.85 10.60
N GLN A 68 17.09 15.15 10.63
CA GLN A 68 18.00 15.73 11.62
C GLN A 68 17.47 15.57 13.04
N VAL A 69 16.19 15.91 13.28
CA VAL A 69 15.57 15.78 14.60
C VAL A 69 15.57 14.33 15.08
N ILE A 70 15.29 13.36 14.20
CA ILE A 70 15.32 11.93 14.53
C ILE A 70 16.76 11.44 14.81
N ASN A 71 17.78 11.97 14.12
CA ASN A 71 19.16 11.64 14.42
C ASN A 71 19.59 12.14 15.82
N ASP A 72 19.08 13.30 16.24
CA ASP A 72 19.48 13.96 17.48
C ASP A 72 18.70 13.48 18.72
N HIS A 73 17.55 12.81 18.52
CA HIS A 73 16.64 12.42 19.60
C HIS A 73 16.24 10.96 19.51
N GLN A 74 16.26 10.26 20.65
CA GLN A 74 15.80 8.88 20.77
C GLN A 74 14.29 8.71 20.76
N ILE A 75 13.54 9.82 20.94
CA ILE A 75 12.07 9.83 20.94
C ILE A 75 11.62 11.12 20.26
N VAL A 76 10.90 11.02 19.15
CA VAL A 76 10.33 12.18 18.44
C VAL A 76 8.81 12.09 18.34
N VAL A 77 8.12 13.14 18.81
CA VAL A 77 6.67 13.27 18.67
C VAL A 77 6.35 14.11 17.45
N ILE A 78 5.72 13.51 16.44
CA ILE A 78 5.37 14.18 15.18
C ILE A 78 3.86 14.44 15.16
N VAL A 79 3.48 15.70 15.06
CA VAL A 79 2.07 16.12 14.98
C VAL A 79 1.79 16.69 13.59
N GLY A 80 0.65 16.33 13.00
CA GLY A 80 0.21 16.90 11.74
C GLY A 80 -1.19 16.43 11.34
N GLU A 81 -1.81 17.13 10.40
CA GLU A 81 -3.18 16.85 9.94
C GLU A 81 -3.30 15.52 9.17
N ILE A 82 -4.51 14.95 9.12
CA ILE A 82 -4.78 13.76 8.29
C ILE A 82 -4.52 14.11 6.82
N GLY A 83 -3.90 13.19 6.07
CA GLY A 83 -3.53 13.45 4.67
C GLY A 83 -2.21 14.19 4.49
N SER A 84 -1.53 14.61 5.57
CA SER A 84 -0.22 15.28 5.46
C SER A 84 0.93 14.35 5.01
N GLY A 85 0.66 13.05 4.84
CA GLY A 85 1.66 12.07 4.39
C GLY A 85 2.50 11.41 5.49
N LYS A 86 2.18 11.58 6.78
CA LYS A 86 2.97 11.03 7.91
C LYS A 86 3.21 9.53 7.80
N THR A 87 2.13 8.76 7.80
CA THR A 87 2.20 7.29 7.83
C THR A 87 2.86 6.71 6.58
N THR A 88 2.74 7.38 5.43
CA THR A 88 3.31 6.89 4.17
C THR A 88 4.75 7.35 3.97
N GLN A 89 5.09 8.61 4.25
CA GLN A 89 6.36 9.21 3.83
C GLN A 89 7.47 9.11 4.89
N ILE A 90 7.16 9.25 6.19
CA ILE A 90 8.20 9.18 7.25
C ILE A 90 8.98 7.87 7.19
N PRO A 91 8.33 6.69 7.09
CA PRO A 91 9.06 5.43 7.02
C PRO A 91 9.94 5.34 5.77
N GLN A 92 9.49 5.91 4.65
CA GLN A 92 10.28 5.97 3.40
C GLN A 92 11.51 6.88 3.57
N TYR A 93 11.37 8.04 4.21
CA TYR A 93 12.51 8.93 4.46
C TYR A 93 13.55 8.29 5.37
N LEU A 94 13.12 7.56 6.40
CA LEU A 94 14.01 6.79 7.27
C LEU A 94 14.72 5.66 6.52
N TYR A 95 13.99 4.94 5.66
CA TYR A 95 14.57 3.94 4.76
C TYR A 95 15.63 4.56 3.85
N GLU A 96 15.31 5.68 3.18
CA GLU A 96 16.21 6.41 2.29
C GLU A 96 17.42 7.00 3.02
N ALA A 97 17.26 7.41 4.29
CA ALA A 97 18.35 7.87 5.17
C ALA A 97 19.25 6.72 5.68
N GLY A 98 18.87 5.46 5.44
CA GLY A 98 19.68 4.28 5.74
C GLY A 98 19.46 3.68 7.12
N TYR A 99 18.34 3.98 7.79
CA TYR A 99 17.98 3.38 9.08
C TYR A 99 17.81 1.85 9.01
N THR A 100 17.57 1.31 7.82
CA THR A 100 17.39 -0.13 7.58
C THR A 100 18.69 -0.89 7.32
N LYS A 101 19.86 -0.24 7.35
CA LYS A 101 21.16 -0.92 7.16
C LYS A 101 21.51 -1.88 8.28
N LEU A 102 21.04 -1.61 9.49
CA LEU A 102 21.32 -2.38 10.71
C LEU A 102 20.09 -3.05 11.30
N GLY A 103 18.90 -2.82 10.73
CA GLY A 103 17.64 -3.26 11.31
C GLY A 103 16.45 -3.08 10.37
N LYS A 104 15.25 -3.18 10.92
CA LYS A 104 13.98 -3.02 10.20
C LYS A 104 13.21 -1.84 10.80
N ILE A 105 12.42 -1.17 9.98
CA ILE A 105 11.48 -0.12 10.42
C ILE A 105 10.11 -0.77 10.58
N GLY A 106 9.59 -0.73 11.80
CA GLY A 106 8.22 -1.13 12.12
C GLY A 106 7.31 0.08 12.21
N CYS A 107 6.11 0.01 11.63
CA CYS A 107 5.09 1.03 11.72
C CYS A 107 3.79 0.42 12.23
N THR A 108 3.33 0.84 13.41
CA THR A 108 2.07 0.35 13.96
C THR A 108 0.89 1.15 13.42
N GLN A 109 -0.23 0.47 13.16
CA GLN A 109 -1.52 1.06 12.80
C GLN A 109 -2.61 0.45 13.68
N PRO A 110 -3.65 1.21 14.06
CA PRO A 110 -4.70 0.71 14.96
C PRO A 110 -5.64 -0.32 14.32
N HIS A 111 -5.67 -0.40 12.99
CA HIS A 111 -6.62 -1.24 12.25
C HIS A 111 -5.92 -2.03 11.14
N GLY A 112 -6.32 -3.31 10.97
CA GLY A 112 -5.73 -4.19 9.95
C GLY A 112 -5.93 -3.69 8.52
N VAL A 113 -7.13 -3.21 8.19
CA VAL A 113 -7.41 -2.63 6.86
C VAL A 113 -6.52 -1.43 6.54
N ALA A 114 -6.22 -0.57 7.52
CA ALA A 114 -5.29 0.54 7.34
C ALA A 114 -3.85 0.05 7.15
N THR A 115 -3.45 -0.96 7.92
CA THR A 115 -2.12 -1.59 7.84
C THR A 115 -1.85 -2.13 6.43
N MET A 116 -2.78 -2.93 5.89
CA MET A 116 -2.69 -3.52 4.56
C MET A 116 -2.69 -2.45 3.46
N SER A 117 -3.63 -1.50 3.55
CA SER A 117 -3.79 -0.43 2.55
C SER A 117 -2.55 0.45 2.47
N VAL A 118 -2.02 0.88 3.62
CA VAL A 118 -0.80 1.71 3.68
C VAL A 118 0.41 0.94 3.16
N ALA A 119 0.60 -0.32 3.56
CA ALA A 119 1.72 -1.13 3.08
C ALA A 119 1.69 -1.30 1.55
N SER A 120 0.51 -1.58 0.99
CA SER A 120 0.31 -1.68 -0.46
C SER A 120 0.61 -0.36 -1.16
N ARG A 121 0.11 0.76 -0.64
CA ARG A 121 0.38 2.11 -1.17
C ARG A 121 1.88 2.42 -1.17
N VAL A 122 2.57 2.15 -0.06
CA VAL A 122 4.01 2.45 0.08
C VAL A 122 4.86 1.53 -0.81
N ALA A 123 4.47 0.27 -0.99
CA ALA A 123 5.13 -0.62 -1.95
C ALA A 123 5.05 -0.07 -3.38
N GLN A 124 3.87 0.44 -3.79
CA GLN A 124 3.69 1.08 -5.08
C GLN A 124 4.52 2.36 -5.22
N GLU A 125 4.55 3.21 -4.19
CA GLU A 125 5.33 4.45 -4.16
C GLU A 125 6.84 4.23 -4.25
N MET A 126 7.33 3.12 -3.70
CA MET A 126 8.73 2.69 -3.78
C MET A 126 9.05 1.87 -5.03
N GLY A 127 8.05 1.51 -5.84
CA GLY A 127 8.23 0.65 -7.01
C GLY A 127 8.69 -0.76 -6.67
N VAL A 128 8.33 -1.28 -5.49
CA VAL A 128 8.70 -2.62 -5.02
C VAL A 128 7.47 -3.54 -4.95
N LYS A 129 7.70 -4.85 -5.00
CA LYS A 129 6.65 -5.82 -4.77
C LYS A 129 6.30 -5.88 -3.28
N LEU A 130 5.02 -5.83 -2.95
CA LEU A 130 4.53 -6.04 -1.59
C LEU A 130 4.99 -7.42 -1.06
N GLY A 131 5.43 -7.45 0.19
CA GLY A 131 6.06 -8.59 0.84
C GLY A 131 7.56 -8.73 0.59
N HIS A 132 8.16 -7.94 -0.30
CA HIS A 132 9.61 -7.98 -0.55
C HIS A 132 10.36 -6.98 0.33
N ASP A 133 10.47 -5.71 -0.06
CA ASP A 133 11.14 -4.68 0.76
C ASP A 133 10.15 -4.01 1.75
N VAL A 134 8.88 -3.89 1.33
CA VAL A 134 7.75 -3.39 2.15
C VAL A 134 6.75 -4.52 2.37
N GLY A 135 6.26 -4.69 3.58
CA GLY A 135 5.28 -5.72 3.91
C GLY A 135 4.39 -5.33 5.08
N TYR A 136 3.47 -6.22 5.45
CA TYR A 136 2.62 -6.05 6.62
C TYR A 136 2.42 -7.34 7.39
N SER A 137 2.11 -7.23 8.68
CA SER A 137 1.76 -8.35 9.55
C SER A 137 0.53 -8.00 10.39
N VAL A 138 -0.56 -8.74 10.17
CA VAL A 138 -1.80 -8.64 10.93
C VAL A 138 -2.16 -10.02 11.49
N GLU A 139 -3.12 -10.07 12.40
CA GLU A 139 -3.41 -11.28 13.21
C GLU A 139 -3.58 -12.58 12.41
N PHE A 140 -4.27 -12.53 11.26
CA PHE A 140 -4.57 -13.71 10.44
C PHE A 140 -3.86 -13.71 9.08
N GLU A 141 -2.97 -12.74 8.83
CA GLU A 141 -2.29 -12.60 7.55
C GLU A 141 -0.93 -11.91 7.72
N ASP A 142 0.14 -12.58 7.26
CA ASP A 142 1.50 -12.05 7.27
C ASP A 142 2.03 -12.01 5.83
N CYS A 143 2.24 -10.81 5.32
CA CYS A 143 2.82 -10.54 4.02
C CYS A 143 4.20 -9.91 4.20
N THR A 144 5.12 -10.67 4.82
CA THR A 144 6.53 -10.30 4.97
C THR A 144 7.45 -11.43 4.53
N TYR A 145 8.69 -11.07 4.18
CA TYR A 145 9.75 -11.99 3.81
C TYR A 145 11.05 -11.64 4.55
N HIS A 146 12.07 -12.50 4.44
CA HIS A 146 13.35 -12.27 5.12
C HIS A 146 14.00 -10.94 4.72
N LYS A 147 13.75 -10.48 3.48
CA LYS A 147 14.25 -9.22 2.92
C LYS A 147 13.38 -8.00 3.27
N THR A 148 12.24 -8.17 3.93
CA THR A 148 11.37 -7.05 4.29
C THR A 148 12.03 -6.19 5.34
N VAL A 149 12.23 -4.92 5.00
CA VAL A 149 12.89 -3.90 5.81
C VAL A 149 11.91 -2.89 6.39
N LEU A 150 10.74 -2.73 5.77
CA LEU A 150 9.69 -1.82 6.20
C LEU A 150 8.41 -2.62 6.42
N THR A 151 7.94 -2.69 7.67
CA THR A 151 6.83 -3.57 8.06
C THR A 151 5.75 -2.77 8.77
N TYR A 152 4.53 -2.79 8.21
CA TYR A 152 3.34 -2.26 8.87
C TYR A 152 2.67 -3.35 9.72
N MET A 153 2.27 -3.04 10.94
CA MET A 153 1.67 -4.04 11.84
C MET A 153 0.55 -3.46 12.71
N ILE A 154 -0.31 -4.32 13.24
CA ILE A 154 -1.26 -3.93 14.29
C ILE A 154 -0.56 -4.01 15.64
N ASP A 155 -0.88 -3.09 16.55
CA ASP A 155 -0.31 -2.95 17.91
C ASP A 155 -0.50 -4.16 18.85
N ALA A 156 -0.95 -5.32 18.35
CA ALA A 156 -1.25 -6.51 19.14
C ALA A 156 -0.32 -7.71 18.91
N VAL A 157 0.59 -7.68 17.94
CA VAL A 157 1.31 -8.89 17.50
C VAL A 157 2.83 -8.79 17.72
N ASN A 158 3.27 -9.26 18.89
CA ASN A 158 4.64 -9.66 19.27
C ASN A 158 5.74 -8.56 19.36
N ALA A 159 5.96 -8.14 20.61
CA ALA A 159 7.00 -7.22 21.09
C ALA A 159 8.45 -7.75 21.00
N HIS A 160 8.96 -7.99 19.79
CA HIS A 160 10.40 -8.17 19.53
C HIS A 160 10.90 -7.44 18.28
N ALA A 161 10.19 -6.41 17.83
CA ALA A 161 10.70 -5.47 16.84
C ALA A 161 11.22 -4.23 17.56
N VAL A 162 12.43 -3.80 17.22
CA VAL A 162 13.00 -2.52 17.65
C VAL A 162 12.06 -1.42 17.15
N TYR A 163 11.38 -0.74 18.06
CA TYR A 163 10.63 0.47 17.74
C TYR A 163 11.66 1.58 17.49
N VAL A 164 11.56 2.25 16.35
CA VAL A 164 12.12 3.59 16.24
C VAL A 164 11.20 4.46 17.07
N THR A 165 11.60 4.76 18.30
CA THR A 165 11.17 5.98 18.97
C THR A 165 11.99 7.15 18.43
#